data_AF-A0A7G6SJ13-F1
#
_entry.id   AF-A0A7G6SJ13-F1
#
_cell.length_a   1.000
_cell.length_b   1.000
_cell.length_c   1.000
_cell.angle_alpha   90.00
_cell.angle_beta   90.00
_cell.angle_gamma   90.00
#
_symmetry.space_group_name_H-M   'P 1'
#
loop_
_entity.id
_entity.type
_entity.pdbx_description
1 polymer ?
#
loop_
_entity_poly.entity_id
_entity_poly.type
_entity_poly.pdbx_seq_one_letter_code
_entity_poly.pdbx_strand_id
1 'polypeptide(L)'
;MKQRLMFIAVLAGSVVYLIFAARDRVSAPTKPSNLQQDSDAIPYKLFRDAAGHEVRITTPLLDKFPYAGDANFCLELREMTQSNADAAGELLEGCDNLTTGTVQEVIQKRIALATIVGDQDEEYTYSLSGSASDRDKRIVLAISALHASLDAASPSNPAQAFSALEKLWIARDVSDTFAYYNPGYLFGPAIKTEAGEAMLTLCPLVGRGDCDTYVPGGMPQALEDLGRWRSDEAMLLRSAELLERQYRAVKNPDKRRELTFAEDYSAKLGYANELNSGDGSAYARRGVKPLEEWLSRYESSTDERALQYIYGKVGAAYGRIASTTEQRADAEKAVKFNTLTFDIAKKLNSDGPSWGTMANLGDDILLVAELDGQESEFRQALKLHRDAYEITQKENSKESSAYMNMKLARTLQHYAKAELPEVAATQKIAMLEEAITLAKGVRPLFEQTGTKSYLKITESVLSDANAQLIKLRQSKSQ
;
A
#
# COMPACT_ATOMS: atom_id res chain seq x y z
N MET A 1 5.72 44.70 -35.57
CA MET A 1 4.35 44.51 -35.02
C MET A 1 3.94 43.04 -34.92
N LYS A 2 4.10 42.21 -35.97
CA LYS A 2 3.68 40.78 -35.94
C LYS A 2 4.25 39.94 -34.78
N GLN A 3 5.52 40.12 -34.41
CA GLN A 3 6.12 39.35 -33.29
C GLN A 3 5.54 39.71 -31.92
N ARG A 4 5.10 40.95 -31.69
CA ARG A 4 4.49 41.36 -30.40
C ARG A 4 3.08 40.79 -30.22
N LEU A 5 2.32 40.65 -31.30
CA LEU A 5 1.00 40.01 -31.30
C LEU A 5 1.07 38.51 -31.01
N MET A 6 2.10 37.83 -31.52
CA MET A 6 2.29 36.40 -31.28
C MET A 6 2.64 36.09 -29.82
N PHE A 7 3.48 36.93 -29.18
CA PHE A 7 3.79 36.80 -27.75
C PHE A 7 2.57 37.03 -26.85
N ILE A 8 1.70 37.98 -27.18
CA ILE A 8 0.49 38.26 -26.40
C ILE A 8 -0.52 37.10 -26.53
N ALA A 9 -0.65 36.49 -27.71
CA ALA A 9 -1.54 35.35 -27.91
C ALA A 9 -1.06 34.08 -27.15
N VAL A 10 0.25 33.83 -27.10
CA VAL A 10 0.82 32.71 -26.34
C VAL A 10 0.69 32.92 -24.83
N LEU A 11 0.87 34.16 -24.34
CA LEU A 11 0.64 34.52 -22.93
C LEU A 11 -0.83 34.40 -22.54
N ALA A 12 -1.76 34.83 -23.40
CA ALA A 12 -3.19 34.69 -23.13
C ALA A 12 -3.63 33.22 -23.11
N GLY A 13 -3.13 32.39 -24.04
CA GLY A 13 -3.41 30.95 -24.06
C GLY A 13 -2.87 30.20 -22.84
N SER A 14 -1.68 30.56 -22.36
CA SER A 14 -1.08 29.95 -21.17
C SER A 14 -1.77 30.37 -19.87
N VAL A 15 -2.26 31.60 -19.77
CA VAL A 15 -3.06 32.06 -18.61
C VAL A 15 -4.42 31.35 -18.58
N VAL A 16 -5.11 31.17 -19.72
CA VAL A 16 -6.38 30.43 -19.77
C VAL A 16 -6.18 28.95 -19.44
N TYR A 17 -5.10 28.33 -19.93
CA TYR A 17 -4.76 26.94 -19.60
C TYR A 17 -4.46 26.76 -18.11
N LEU A 18 -3.73 27.69 -17.49
CA LEU A 18 -3.47 27.66 -16.04
C LEU A 18 -4.74 27.86 -15.20
N ILE A 19 -5.68 28.69 -15.66
CA ILE A 19 -6.97 28.89 -14.97
C ILE A 19 -7.85 27.64 -15.06
N PHE A 20 -7.89 26.95 -16.21
CA PHE A 20 -8.61 25.68 -16.33
C PHE A 20 -7.94 24.54 -15.57
N ALA A 21 -6.61 24.40 -15.66
CA ALA A 21 -5.86 23.37 -14.92
C ALA A 21 -5.86 23.59 -13.40
N ALA A 22 -6.03 24.83 -12.93
CA ALA A 22 -6.22 25.14 -11.51
C ALA A 22 -7.65 24.82 -11.03
N ARG A 23 -8.66 24.91 -11.91
CA ARG A 23 -10.07 24.66 -11.52
C ARG A 23 -10.37 23.18 -11.27
N ASP A 24 -9.68 22.28 -11.98
CA ASP A 24 -9.79 20.82 -11.78
C ASP A 24 -8.88 20.28 -10.65
N ARG A 25 -8.03 21.13 -10.05
CA ARG A 25 -7.03 20.72 -9.03
C ARG A 25 -7.26 21.27 -7.62
N VAL A 26 -8.36 21.98 -7.38
CA VAL A 26 -8.77 22.39 -6.02
C VAL A 26 -9.92 21.49 -5.54
N SER A 27 -9.64 20.19 -5.49
CA SER A 27 -10.26 19.33 -4.49
C SER A 27 -9.26 19.25 -3.35
N ALA A 28 -9.25 20.26 -2.48
CA ALA A 28 -8.60 20.11 -1.19
C ALA A 28 -9.15 18.83 -0.54
N PRO A 29 -8.33 17.99 0.11
CA PRO A 29 -8.85 16.85 0.84
C PRO A 29 -9.86 17.41 1.85
N THR A 30 -11.15 17.14 1.60
CA THR A 30 -12.19 17.43 2.55
C THR A 30 -11.81 16.66 3.80
N LYS A 31 -11.39 17.41 4.83
CA LYS A 31 -11.27 16.91 6.19
C LYS A 31 -12.56 16.11 6.44
N PRO A 32 -12.50 14.81 6.77
CA PRO A 32 -13.72 14.03 6.94
C PRO A 32 -14.57 14.79 7.93
N SER A 33 -15.73 15.27 7.47
CA SER A 33 -16.71 15.87 8.35
C SER A 33 -16.88 14.89 9.49
N ASN A 34 -16.69 15.37 10.72
CA ASN A 34 -17.07 14.65 11.91
C ASN A 34 -18.49 14.15 11.67
N LEU A 35 -18.61 12.86 11.37
CA LEU A 35 -19.87 12.16 11.44
C LEU A 35 -20.28 12.31 12.89
N GLN A 36 -21.24 13.20 13.09
CA GLN A 36 -21.96 13.35 14.33
C GLN A 36 -22.52 11.96 14.62
N GLN A 37 -21.87 11.27 15.55
CA GLN A 37 -22.14 9.90 15.93
C GLN A 37 -23.38 9.94 16.81
N ASP A 38 -24.54 10.12 16.18
CA ASP A 38 -25.78 9.69 16.80
C ASP A 38 -25.65 8.18 17.00
N SER A 39 -25.94 7.76 18.23
CA SER A 39 -25.82 6.39 18.74
C SER A 39 -26.90 5.47 18.15
N ASP A 40 -27.08 5.51 16.83
CA ASP A 40 -27.88 4.53 16.13
C ASP A 40 -27.14 3.20 16.16
N ALA A 41 -27.81 2.17 16.70
CA ALA A 41 -27.24 0.84 16.78
C ALA A 41 -26.78 0.39 15.39
N ILE A 42 -25.49 0.07 15.25
CA ILE A 42 -24.92 -0.41 13.99
C ILE A 42 -25.72 -1.65 13.56
N PRO A 43 -26.35 -1.64 12.36
CA PRO A 43 -27.08 -2.79 11.86
C PRO A 43 -26.21 -4.04 11.88
N TYR A 44 -26.75 -5.15 12.39
CA TYR A 44 -26.07 -6.43 12.40
C TYR A 44 -26.99 -7.56 11.94
N LYS A 45 -26.38 -8.60 11.38
CA LYS A 45 -27.05 -9.82 10.94
C LYS A 45 -26.67 -10.96 11.89
N LEU A 46 -27.66 -11.70 12.39
CA LEU A 46 -27.47 -12.79 13.36
C LEU A 46 -27.57 -14.15 12.65
N PHE A 47 -26.56 -15.00 12.84
CA PHE A 47 -26.55 -16.36 12.33
C PHE A 47 -26.39 -17.37 13.46
N ARG A 48 -26.96 -18.56 13.28
CA ARG A 48 -26.94 -19.66 14.23
C ARG A 48 -26.67 -20.98 13.55
N ASP A 49 -25.90 -21.85 14.19
CA ASP A 49 -25.79 -23.25 13.77
C ASP A 49 -26.86 -24.14 14.44
N ALA A 50 -26.85 -25.44 14.09
CA ALA A 50 -27.76 -26.42 14.67
C ALA A 50 -27.53 -26.67 16.17
N ALA A 51 -26.36 -26.32 16.70
CA ALA A 51 -26.03 -26.41 18.12
C ALA A 51 -26.44 -25.16 18.91
N GLY A 52 -26.94 -24.12 18.24
CA GLY A 52 -27.37 -22.87 18.84
C GLY A 52 -26.24 -21.87 19.09
N HIS A 53 -25.03 -22.10 18.56
CA HIS A 53 -23.97 -21.08 18.60
C HIS A 53 -24.37 -19.90 17.74
N GLU A 54 -24.25 -18.69 18.28
CA GLU A 54 -24.66 -17.47 17.59
C GLU A 54 -23.44 -16.62 17.21
N VAL A 55 -23.44 -16.07 16.00
CA VAL A 55 -22.49 -15.04 15.59
C VAL A 55 -23.22 -13.84 15.01
N ARG A 56 -22.65 -12.65 15.22
CA ARG A 56 -23.15 -11.39 14.66
C ARG A 56 -22.12 -10.87 13.68
N ILE A 57 -22.58 -10.49 12.49
CA ILE A 57 -21.76 -9.80 11.50
C ILE A 57 -22.32 -8.41 11.21
N THR A 58 -21.45 -7.48 10.89
CA THR A 58 -21.79 -6.10 10.48
C THR A 58 -21.14 -5.84 9.13
N THR A 59 -21.85 -5.16 8.23
CA THR A 59 -21.38 -4.88 6.87
C THR A 59 -21.63 -3.41 6.47
N PRO A 60 -21.12 -2.43 7.23
CA PRO A 60 -21.50 -1.02 7.07
C PRO A 60 -21.12 -0.40 5.72
N LEU A 61 -20.13 -0.93 5.00
CA LEU A 61 -19.83 -0.51 3.63
C LEU A 61 -20.82 -1.13 2.65
N LEU A 62 -21.10 -2.43 2.77
CA LEU A 62 -22.07 -3.13 1.93
C LEU A 62 -23.49 -2.57 2.11
N ASP A 63 -23.86 -2.18 3.33
CA ASP A 63 -25.19 -1.65 3.67
C ASP A 63 -25.49 -0.33 2.92
N LYS A 64 -24.49 0.33 2.32
CA LYS A 64 -24.64 1.51 1.46
C LYS A 64 -25.12 1.20 0.04
N PHE A 65 -25.24 -0.07 -0.32
CA PHE A 65 -25.64 -0.54 -1.65
C PHE A 65 -27.05 -1.14 -1.59
N PRO A 66 -28.10 -0.30 -1.61
CA PRO A 66 -29.46 -0.80 -1.57
C PRO A 66 -29.75 -1.60 -2.85
N TYR A 67 -30.59 -2.63 -2.69
CA TYR A 67 -31.09 -3.42 -3.81
C TYR A 67 -32.51 -3.03 -4.13
N ALA A 68 -32.73 -2.46 -5.31
CA ALA A 68 -34.05 -2.00 -5.74
C ALA A 68 -35.00 -3.14 -6.17
N GLY A 69 -34.56 -4.40 -6.07
CA GLY A 69 -35.31 -5.59 -6.42
C GLY A 69 -34.89 -6.21 -7.75
N ASP A 70 -35.23 -7.50 -7.92
CA ASP A 70 -34.84 -8.33 -9.07
C ASP A 70 -35.30 -7.73 -10.41
N ALA A 71 -36.51 -7.15 -10.45
CA ALA A 71 -37.05 -6.52 -11.65
C ALA A 71 -36.22 -5.31 -12.10
N ASN A 72 -35.86 -4.42 -11.16
CA ASN A 72 -35.03 -3.25 -11.46
C ASN A 72 -33.61 -3.66 -11.84
N PHE A 73 -33.03 -4.64 -11.15
CA PHE A 73 -31.73 -5.18 -11.51
C PHE A 73 -31.71 -5.63 -12.98
N CYS A 74 -32.73 -6.35 -13.40
CA CYS A 74 -32.86 -6.84 -14.77
C CYS A 74 -33.21 -5.76 -15.80
N LEU A 75 -33.88 -4.67 -15.40
CA LEU A 75 -34.11 -3.52 -16.28
C LEU A 75 -32.80 -2.77 -16.55
N GLU A 76 -32.04 -2.46 -15.50
CA GLU A 76 -30.71 -1.81 -15.61
C GLU A 76 -29.76 -2.66 -16.45
N LEU A 77 -29.74 -3.98 -16.23
CA LEU A 77 -28.91 -4.89 -17.01
C LEU A 77 -29.27 -4.88 -18.50
N ARG A 78 -30.57 -4.92 -18.83
CA ARG A 78 -31.04 -4.80 -20.22
C ARG A 78 -30.60 -3.49 -20.85
N GLU A 79 -30.71 -2.38 -20.13
CA GLU A 79 -30.26 -1.07 -20.60
C GLU A 79 -28.77 -1.05 -20.92
N MET A 80 -27.93 -1.59 -20.04
CA MET A 80 -26.48 -1.67 -20.25
C MET A 80 -26.07 -2.53 -21.47
N THR A 81 -26.92 -3.49 -21.85
CA THR A 81 -26.67 -4.40 -22.99
C THR A 81 -27.31 -3.96 -24.31
N GLN A 82 -28.03 -2.83 -24.37
CA GLN A 82 -28.77 -2.42 -25.57
C GLN A 82 -27.89 -2.28 -26.82
N SER A 83 -26.62 -1.91 -26.66
CA SER A 83 -25.67 -1.79 -27.76
C SER A 83 -25.23 -3.13 -28.35
N ASN A 84 -25.49 -4.25 -27.67
CA ASN A 84 -25.09 -5.59 -28.11
C ASN A 84 -26.08 -6.66 -27.59
N ALA A 85 -27.37 -6.50 -27.92
CA ALA A 85 -28.44 -7.33 -27.37
C ALA A 85 -28.31 -8.82 -27.75
N ASP A 86 -27.85 -9.13 -28.97
CA ASP A 86 -27.68 -10.51 -29.44
C ASP A 86 -26.59 -11.26 -28.65
N ALA A 87 -25.55 -10.53 -28.22
CA ALA A 87 -24.49 -11.05 -27.35
C ALA A 87 -24.91 -11.22 -25.88
N ALA A 88 -25.98 -10.53 -25.47
CA ALA A 88 -26.46 -10.52 -24.10
C ALA A 88 -27.51 -11.60 -23.80
N GLY A 89 -27.85 -12.45 -24.78
CA GLY A 89 -28.90 -13.47 -24.65
C GLY A 89 -28.78 -14.30 -23.38
N GLU A 90 -27.62 -14.93 -23.15
CA GLU A 90 -27.36 -15.75 -21.96
C GLU A 90 -27.46 -14.96 -20.63
N LEU A 91 -26.98 -13.71 -20.65
CA LEU A 91 -27.03 -12.83 -19.49
C LEU A 91 -28.47 -12.42 -19.14
N LEU A 92 -29.29 -12.19 -20.16
CA LEU A 92 -30.70 -11.81 -20.02
C LEU A 92 -31.62 -13.00 -19.73
N GLU A 93 -31.27 -14.21 -20.18
CA GLU A 93 -31.96 -15.45 -19.77
C GLU A 93 -31.88 -15.68 -18.26
N GLY A 94 -30.76 -15.30 -17.64
CA GLY A 94 -30.59 -15.30 -16.19
C GLY A 94 -31.63 -14.43 -15.46
N CYS A 95 -32.11 -13.37 -16.11
CA CYS A 95 -33.09 -12.45 -15.56
C CYS A 95 -34.53 -13.00 -15.55
N ASP A 96 -34.90 -13.82 -16.52
CA ASP A 96 -36.26 -14.34 -16.64
C ASP A 96 -36.59 -15.35 -15.53
N ASN A 97 -35.56 -15.97 -14.94
CA ASN A 97 -35.69 -16.98 -13.90
C ASN A 97 -35.17 -16.53 -12.53
N LEU A 98 -34.79 -15.26 -12.36
CA LEU A 98 -34.11 -14.77 -11.15
C LEU A 98 -34.96 -14.92 -9.88
N THR A 99 -36.29 -14.75 -10.01
CA THR A 99 -37.25 -14.79 -8.90
C THR A 99 -37.91 -16.15 -8.69
N THR A 100 -37.64 -17.14 -9.54
CA THR A 100 -38.32 -18.44 -9.50
C THR A 100 -37.59 -19.45 -8.62
N GLY A 101 -38.36 -20.29 -7.92
CA GLY A 101 -37.85 -21.36 -7.07
C GLY A 101 -37.89 -21.06 -5.57
N THR A 102 -37.14 -21.83 -4.81
CA THR A 102 -36.93 -21.66 -3.37
C THR A 102 -36.07 -20.43 -3.08
N VAL A 103 -36.13 -19.92 -1.84
CA VAL A 103 -35.28 -18.78 -1.40
C VAL A 103 -33.79 -19.07 -1.64
N GLN A 104 -33.36 -20.30 -1.40
CA GLN A 104 -31.98 -20.71 -1.65
C GLN A 104 -31.60 -20.65 -3.14
N GLU A 105 -32.48 -21.13 -4.03
CA GLU A 105 -32.25 -21.06 -5.47
C GLU A 105 -32.19 -19.61 -5.95
N VAL A 106 -33.08 -18.75 -5.45
CA VAL A 106 -33.07 -17.31 -5.77
C VAL A 106 -31.77 -16.65 -5.31
N ILE A 107 -31.29 -16.93 -4.10
CA ILE A 107 -29.98 -16.45 -3.61
C ILE A 107 -28.85 -16.89 -4.54
N GLN A 108 -28.81 -18.17 -4.92
CA GLN A 108 -27.74 -18.69 -5.78
C GLN A 108 -27.79 -18.08 -7.19
N LYS A 109 -28.98 -17.89 -7.76
CA LYS A 109 -29.16 -17.20 -9.05
C LYS A 109 -28.70 -15.76 -8.99
N ARG A 110 -29.04 -15.01 -7.93
CA ARG A 110 -28.54 -13.64 -7.71
C ARG A 110 -27.03 -13.59 -7.61
N ILE A 111 -26.42 -14.49 -6.83
CA ILE A 111 -24.96 -14.57 -6.68
C ILE A 111 -24.29 -14.87 -8.02
N ALA A 112 -24.81 -15.83 -8.79
CA ALA A 112 -24.27 -16.19 -10.09
C ALA A 112 -24.35 -15.00 -11.07
N LEU A 113 -25.52 -14.37 -11.18
CA LEU A 113 -25.73 -13.24 -12.08
C LEU A 113 -24.90 -12.01 -11.66
N ALA A 114 -24.82 -11.72 -10.37
CA ALA A 114 -23.96 -10.65 -9.84
C ALA A 114 -22.47 -10.91 -10.15
N THR A 115 -22.03 -12.16 -10.04
CA THR A 115 -20.65 -12.53 -10.39
C THR A 115 -20.39 -12.24 -11.86
N ILE A 116 -21.27 -12.68 -12.76
CA ILE A 116 -21.14 -12.46 -14.20
C ILE A 116 -21.12 -10.96 -14.55
N VAL A 117 -22.03 -10.17 -13.96
CA VAL A 117 -22.14 -8.73 -14.22
C VAL A 117 -20.93 -7.95 -13.70
N GLY A 118 -20.41 -8.35 -12.54
CA GLY A 118 -19.30 -7.67 -11.86
C GLY A 118 -17.91 -8.14 -12.28
N ASP A 119 -17.79 -9.27 -12.97
CA ASP A 119 -16.51 -9.76 -13.49
C ASP A 119 -16.01 -8.87 -14.65
N GLN A 120 -14.70 -8.82 -14.84
CA GLN A 120 -14.07 -8.20 -16.01
C GLN A 120 -13.66 -9.22 -17.08
N ASP A 121 -13.88 -10.52 -16.84
CA ASP A 121 -13.59 -11.52 -17.86
C ASP A 121 -14.34 -11.20 -19.16
N GLU A 122 -13.60 -11.08 -20.26
CA GLU A 122 -14.11 -10.71 -21.57
C GLU A 122 -15.10 -11.75 -22.10
N GLU A 123 -14.99 -13.02 -21.64
CA GLU A 123 -15.87 -14.12 -22.04
C GLU A 123 -17.34 -13.79 -21.77
N TYR A 124 -17.64 -13.08 -20.68
CA TYR A 124 -19.01 -12.80 -20.25
C TYR A 124 -19.43 -11.34 -20.41
N THR A 125 -18.47 -10.44 -20.68
CA THR A 125 -18.71 -9.00 -20.64
C THR A 125 -18.50 -8.29 -21.97
N TYR A 126 -18.23 -9.03 -23.06
CA TYR A 126 -18.15 -8.48 -24.42
C TYR A 126 -19.44 -7.78 -24.89
N SER A 127 -20.58 -8.11 -24.27
CA SER A 127 -21.87 -7.45 -24.51
C SER A 127 -22.03 -6.11 -23.75
N LEU A 128 -21.11 -5.80 -22.85
CA LEU A 128 -21.17 -4.66 -21.93
C LEU A 128 -20.08 -3.64 -22.29
N SER A 129 -20.38 -2.37 -22.06
CA SER A 129 -19.40 -1.29 -22.27
C SER A 129 -18.21 -1.43 -21.31
N GLY A 130 -17.01 -1.26 -21.86
CA GLY A 130 -15.74 -1.20 -21.12
C GLY A 130 -15.43 0.19 -20.53
N SER A 131 -16.33 1.17 -20.65
CA SER A 131 -16.09 2.50 -20.09
C SER A 131 -16.00 2.43 -18.56
N ALA A 132 -15.14 3.26 -17.95
CA ALA A 132 -14.96 3.28 -16.50
C ALA A 132 -16.27 3.55 -15.74
N SER A 133 -17.12 4.42 -16.29
CA SER A 133 -18.44 4.75 -15.73
C SER A 133 -19.39 3.54 -15.78
N ASP A 134 -19.44 2.83 -16.91
CA ASP A 134 -20.32 1.66 -17.04
C ASP A 134 -19.82 0.49 -16.21
N ARG A 135 -18.50 0.33 -16.10
CA ARG A 135 -17.89 -0.63 -15.19
C ARG A 135 -18.27 -0.36 -13.73
N ASP A 136 -18.18 0.88 -13.28
CA ASP A 136 -18.56 1.25 -11.91
C ASP A 136 -20.05 0.99 -11.65
N LYS A 137 -20.92 1.31 -12.62
CA LYS A 137 -22.35 0.98 -12.54
C LYS A 137 -22.60 -0.53 -12.43
N ARG A 138 -21.93 -1.34 -13.24
CA ARG A 138 -22.03 -2.81 -13.18
C ARG A 138 -21.63 -3.35 -11.81
N ILE A 139 -20.54 -2.83 -11.24
CA ILE A 139 -20.08 -3.26 -9.92
C ILE A 139 -21.05 -2.84 -8.83
N VAL A 140 -21.61 -1.61 -8.89
CA VAL A 140 -22.68 -1.18 -7.96
C VAL A 140 -23.86 -2.14 -8.05
N LEU A 141 -24.31 -2.46 -9.27
CA LEU A 141 -25.45 -3.34 -9.51
C LEU A 141 -25.20 -4.75 -8.94
N ALA A 142 -24.01 -5.31 -9.19
CA ALA A 142 -23.60 -6.62 -8.70
C ALA A 142 -23.45 -6.64 -7.16
N ILE A 143 -22.83 -5.63 -6.56
CA ILE A 143 -22.68 -5.51 -5.10
C ILE A 143 -24.04 -5.38 -4.43
N SER A 144 -24.97 -4.60 -4.98
CA SER A 144 -26.34 -4.51 -4.48
C SER A 144 -27.06 -5.88 -4.51
N ALA A 145 -26.88 -6.67 -5.58
CA ALA A 145 -27.46 -8.02 -5.66
C ALA A 145 -26.82 -9.00 -4.65
N LEU A 146 -25.51 -8.91 -4.42
CA LEU A 146 -24.82 -9.68 -3.38
C LEU A 146 -25.28 -9.26 -1.98
N HIS A 147 -25.49 -7.97 -1.74
CA HIS A 147 -26.07 -7.46 -0.49
C HIS A 147 -27.47 -8.02 -0.24
N ALA A 148 -28.36 -8.00 -1.25
CA ALA A 148 -29.68 -8.62 -1.13
C ALA A 148 -29.64 -10.13 -0.92
N SER A 149 -28.63 -10.80 -1.49
CA SER A 149 -28.40 -12.24 -1.26
C SER A 149 -27.98 -12.52 0.18
N LEU A 150 -27.17 -11.63 0.76
CA LEU A 150 -26.80 -11.68 2.17
C LEU A 150 -27.99 -11.39 3.09
N ASP A 151 -28.83 -10.40 2.77
CA ASP A 151 -30.04 -10.07 3.54
C ASP A 151 -31.09 -11.20 3.52
N ALA A 152 -31.20 -11.89 2.38
CA ALA A 152 -32.12 -13.01 2.22
C ALA A 152 -31.60 -14.32 2.86
N ALA A 153 -30.33 -14.38 3.24
CA ALA A 153 -29.73 -15.57 3.82
C ALA A 153 -30.44 -15.95 5.12
N SER A 154 -30.82 -17.22 5.24
CA SER A 154 -31.49 -17.70 6.44
C SER A 154 -30.55 -17.60 7.66
N PRO A 155 -31.03 -17.07 8.81
CA PRO A 155 -30.25 -17.06 10.05
C PRO A 155 -29.75 -18.44 10.48
N SER A 156 -30.46 -19.52 10.13
CA SER A 156 -30.06 -20.91 10.41
C SER A 156 -29.24 -21.57 9.30
N ASN A 157 -28.90 -20.83 8.23
CA ASN A 157 -28.07 -21.31 7.13
C ASN A 157 -26.96 -20.31 6.76
N PRO A 158 -25.93 -20.19 7.61
CA PRO A 158 -24.82 -19.24 7.41
C PRO A 158 -24.02 -19.49 6.11
N ALA A 159 -24.12 -20.67 5.50
CA ALA A 159 -23.44 -20.96 4.24
C ALA A 159 -23.96 -20.09 3.09
N GLN A 160 -25.23 -19.68 3.13
CA GLN A 160 -25.81 -18.75 2.14
C GLN A 160 -25.15 -17.37 2.24
N ALA A 161 -25.02 -16.84 3.46
CA ALA A 161 -24.34 -15.57 3.72
C ALA A 161 -22.86 -15.63 3.30
N PHE A 162 -22.18 -16.72 3.66
CA PHE A 162 -20.78 -16.96 3.31
C PHE A 162 -20.54 -16.94 1.80
N SER A 163 -21.45 -17.57 1.02
CA SER A 163 -21.37 -17.61 -0.44
C SER A 163 -21.50 -16.22 -1.09
N ALA A 164 -22.40 -15.37 -0.58
CA ALA A 164 -22.55 -13.99 -1.05
C ALA A 164 -21.31 -13.14 -0.75
N LEU A 165 -20.79 -13.24 0.49
CA LEU A 165 -19.59 -12.52 0.91
C LEU A 165 -18.35 -12.92 0.10
N GLU A 166 -18.22 -14.21 -0.22
CA GLU A 166 -17.09 -14.71 -1.02
C GLU A 166 -17.01 -14.03 -2.39
N LYS A 167 -18.15 -13.68 -3.01
CA LYS A 167 -18.19 -13.04 -4.34
C LYS A 167 -17.96 -11.53 -4.33
N LEU A 168 -17.80 -10.90 -3.17
CA LEU A 168 -17.46 -9.47 -3.09
C LEU A 168 -16.05 -9.13 -3.61
N TRP A 169 -15.27 -10.13 -4.05
CA TRP A 169 -14.00 -9.88 -4.76
C TRP A 169 -14.18 -9.02 -6.02
N ILE A 170 -15.37 -9.01 -6.64
CA ILE A 170 -15.72 -8.16 -7.79
C ILE A 170 -15.53 -6.66 -7.50
N ALA A 171 -15.53 -6.25 -6.23
CA ALA A 171 -15.27 -4.85 -5.85
C ALA A 171 -13.86 -4.37 -6.21
N ARG A 172 -12.92 -5.27 -6.52
CA ARG A 172 -11.56 -4.91 -6.97
C ARG A 172 -11.55 -4.18 -8.32
N ASP A 173 -12.63 -4.33 -9.08
CA ASP A 173 -12.70 -3.96 -10.49
C ASP A 173 -13.23 -2.53 -10.70
N VAL A 174 -13.46 -1.76 -9.63
CA VAL A 174 -13.92 -0.37 -9.71
C VAL A 174 -12.85 0.56 -10.28
N SER A 175 -13.29 1.69 -10.83
CA SER A 175 -12.40 2.76 -11.24
C SER A 175 -11.76 3.51 -10.08
N ASP A 176 -10.63 4.16 -10.35
CA ASP A 176 -9.98 5.05 -9.38
C ASP A 176 -10.88 6.23 -8.96
N THR A 177 -11.88 6.56 -9.79
CA THR A 177 -12.85 7.64 -9.59
C THR A 177 -14.17 7.19 -8.97
N PHE A 178 -14.23 5.97 -8.44
CA PHE A 178 -15.46 5.40 -7.88
C PHE A 178 -16.07 6.29 -6.79
N ALA A 179 -17.27 6.83 -7.05
CA ALA A 179 -17.85 7.92 -6.25
C ALA A 179 -18.33 7.51 -4.86
N TYR A 180 -18.53 6.21 -4.61
CA TYR A 180 -19.09 5.71 -3.34
C TYR A 180 -18.04 5.52 -2.24
N TYR A 181 -16.76 5.78 -2.53
CA TYR A 181 -15.67 5.64 -1.59
C TYR A 181 -14.52 6.60 -1.94
N ASN A 182 -13.88 7.19 -0.92
CA ASN A 182 -12.82 8.16 -1.16
C ASN A 182 -11.52 7.75 -0.45
N PRO A 183 -10.40 7.56 -1.19
CA PRO A 183 -10.29 7.56 -2.66
C PRO A 183 -10.86 6.29 -3.28
N GLY A 184 -11.41 6.39 -4.50
CA GLY A 184 -12.15 5.31 -5.16
C GLY A 184 -11.37 3.99 -5.27
N TYR A 185 -10.07 4.06 -5.58
CA TYR A 185 -9.19 2.89 -5.72
C TYR A 185 -9.06 2.03 -4.44
N LEU A 186 -9.41 2.55 -3.26
CA LEU A 186 -9.40 1.78 -2.01
C LEU A 186 -10.72 1.07 -1.70
N PHE A 187 -11.74 1.24 -2.53
CA PHE A 187 -13.03 0.58 -2.32
C PHE A 187 -12.92 -0.94 -2.35
N GLY A 188 -12.22 -1.50 -3.34
CA GLY A 188 -11.99 -2.94 -3.44
C GLY A 188 -11.33 -3.53 -2.19
N PRO A 189 -10.17 -2.99 -1.74
CA PRO A 189 -9.57 -3.36 -0.46
C PRO A 189 -10.51 -3.21 0.75
N ALA A 190 -11.30 -2.14 0.81
CA ALA A 190 -12.23 -1.88 1.91
C ALA A 190 -13.34 -2.93 2.00
N ILE A 191 -14.03 -3.20 0.89
CA ILE A 191 -15.08 -4.22 0.81
C ILE A 191 -14.50 -5.61 1.07
N LYS A 192 -13.33 -5.93 0.52
CA LYS A 192 -12.68 -7.23 0.75
C LYS A 192 -12.31 -7.44 2.22
N THR A 193 -11.89 -6.38 2.92
CA THR A 193 -11.59 -6.43 4.35
C THR A 193 -12.86 -6.66 5.17
N GLU A 194 -13.93 -5.90 4.90
CA GLU A 194 -15.22 -6.05 5.58
C GLU A 194 -15.82 -7.45 5.36
N ALA A 195 -15.89 -7.89 4.11
CA ALA A 195 -16.38 -9.21 3.76
C ALA A 195 -15.51 -10.31 4.40
N GLY A 196 -14.19 -10.14 4.38
CA GLY A 196 -13.25 -11.07 4.98
C GLY A 196 -13.44 -11.25 6.48
N GLU A 197 -13.60 -10.16 7.25
CA GLU A 197 -13.86 -10.25 8.69
C GLU A 197 -15.23 -10.90 8.99
N ALA A 198 -16.25 -10.60 8.17
CA ALA A 198 -17.55 -11.28 8.26
C ALA A 198 -17.43 -12.79 7.98
N MET A 199 -16.65 -13.19 6.97
CA MET A 199 -16.41 -14.60 6.64
C MET A 199 -15.60 -15.33 7.72
N LEU A 200 -14.58 -14.70 8.31
CA LEU A 200 -13.83 -15.25 9.45
C LEU A 200 -14.77 -15.48 10.64
N THR A 201 -15.68 -14.54 10.90
CA THR A 201 -16.69 -14.64 11.96
C THR A 201 -17.71 -15.75 11.70
N LEU A 202 -18.14 -15.94 10.45
CA LEU A 202 -19.08 -17.00 10.05
C LEU A 202 -18.44 -18.39 9.97
N CYS A 203 -17.12 -18.48 9.82
CA CYS A 203 -16.43 -19.73 9.54
C CYS A 203 -16.86 -20.89 10.47
N PRO A 204 -16.89 -20.72 11.80
CA PRO A 204 -17.25 -21.82 12.71
C PRO A 204 -18.66 -22.38 12.47
N LEU A 205 -19.59 -21.55 11.98
CA LEU A 205 -20.98 -21.96 11.78
C LEU A 205 -21.24 -22.64 10.42
N VAL A 206 -20.34 -22.49 9.43
CA VAL A 206 -20.53 -23.07 8.09
C VAL A 206 -19.99 -24.50 7.97
N GLY A 207 -19.68 -25.15 9.09
CA GLY A 207 -19.21 -26.54 9.14
C GLY A 207 -17.82 -26.76 8.54
N ARG A 208 -17.03 -25.68 8.39
CA ARG A 208 -15.66 -25.74 7.89
C ARG A 208 -14.72 -26.27 8.98
N GLY A 209 -14.01 -27.36 8.68
CA GLY A 209 -13.02 -27.95 9.60
C GLY A 209 -11.67 -27.20 9.63
N ASP A 210 -11.48 -26.21 8.76
CA ASP A 210 -10.23 -25.47 8.59
C ASP A 210 -10.27 -24.05 9.17
N CYS A 211 -11.25 -23.73 10.02
CA CYS A 211 -11.47 -22.37 10.54
C CYS A 211 -10.37 -21.79 11.42
N ASP A 212 -9.37 -22.57 11.84
CA ASP A 212 -8.18 -22.03 12.52
C ASP A 212 -7.12 -21.54 11.53
N THR A 213 -7.18 -22.04 10.28
CA THR A 213 -6.21 -21.77 9.20
C THR A 213 -6.81 -21.04 8.00
N TYR A 214 -8.14 -20.97 7.93
CA TYR A 214 -8.86 -20.34 6.83
C TYR A 214 -8.55 -18.84 6.76
N VAL A 215 -8.22 -18.33 5.59
CA VAL A 215 -7.99 -16.88 5.37
C VAL A 215 -8.71 -16.51 4.08
N PRO A 216 -9.65 -15.55 4.10
CA PRO A 216 -10.32 -15.07 2.89
C PRO A 216 -9.33 -14.58 1.83
N GLY A 217 -9.59 -14.94 0.58
CA GLY A 217 -8.68 -14.68 -0.54
C GLY A 217 -8.35 -13.19 -0.72
N GLY A 218 -7.06 -12.85 -0.68
CA GLY A 218 -6.56 -11.50 -0.86
C GLY A 218 -6.83 -10.54 0.30
N MET A 219 -7.43 -11.00 1.41
CA MET A 219 -7.68 -10.18 2.60
C MET A 219 -6.38 -9.64 3.23
N PRO A 220 -5.27 -10.41 3.34
CA PRO A 220 -4.01 -9.86 3.83
C PRO A 220 -3.53 -8.67 2.99
N GLN A 221 -3.60 -8.75 1.66
CA GLN A 221 -3.21 -7.64 0.79
C GLN A 221 -4.14 -6.43 0.94
N ALA A 222 -5.45 -6.66 1.01
CA ALA A 222 -6.43 -5.60 1.19
C ALA A 222 -6.20 -4.80 2.50
N LEU A 223 -5.93 -5.51 3.59
CA LEU A 223 -5.56 -4.90 4.87
C LEU A 223 -4.24 -4.14 4.79
N GLU A 224 -3.27 -4.64 4.04
CA GLU A 224 -2.00 -3.94 3.82
C GLU A 224 -2.20 -2.64 3.03
N ASP A 225 -2.96 -2.67 1.95
CA ASP A 225 -3.24 -1.49 1.12
C ASP A 225 -3.95 -0.40 1.94
N LEU A 226 -4.97 -0.79 2.72
CA LEU A 226 -5.67 0.12 3.64
C LEU A 226 -4.75 0.62 4.76
N GLY A 227 -3.99 -0.27 5.38
CA GLY A 227 -3.09 0.04 6.48
C GLY A 227 -2.01 1.02 6.08
N ARG A 228 -1.38 0.82 4.92
CA ARG A 228 -0.38 1.75 4.36
C ARG A 228 -1.00 3.10 4.06
N TRP A 229 -2.15 3.13 3.38
CA TRP A 229 -2.78 4.39 2.98
C TRP A 229 -3.29 5.19 4.18
N ARG A 230 -3.94 4.52 5.15
CA ARG A 230 -4.46 5.16 6.36
C ARG A 230 -3.38 5.45 7.38
N SER A 231 -2.18 4.89 7.22
CA SER A 231 -1.16 4.83 8.26
C SER A 231 -1.72 4.16 9.53
N ASP A 232 -2.41 3.03 9.35
CA ASP A 232 -3.06 2.26 10.41
C ASP A 232 -2.23 1.01 10.74
N GLU A 233 -1.56 1.05 11.89
CA GLU A 233 -0.73 -0.04 12.40
C GLU A 233 -1.53 -1.31 12.65
N ALA A 234 -2.74 -1.22 13.22
CA ALA A 234 -3.54 -2.38 13.58
C ALA A 234 -3.93 -3.20 12.33
N MET A 235 -4.24 -2.52 11.22
CA MET A 235 -4.50 -3.18 9.94
C MET A 235 -3.27 -3.92 9.39
N LEU A 236 -2.07 -3.34 9.52
CA LEU A 236 -0.83 -3.99 9.09
C LEU A 236 -0.48 -5.21 9.95
N LEU A 237 -0.69 -5.12 11.27
CA LEU A 237 -0.51 -6.26 12.17
C LEU A 237 -1.51 -7.37 11.89
N ARG A 238 -2.79 -7.02 11.65
CA ARG A 238 -3.83 -7.97 11.25
C ARG A 238 -3.51 -8.64 9.91
N SER A 239 -3.00 -7.87 8.94
CA SER A 239 -2.52 -8.39 7.66
C SER A 239 -1.41 -9.44 7.84
N ALA A 240 -0.42 -9.13 8.68
CA ALA A 240 0.69 -10.05 8.97
C ALA A 240 0.21 -11.32 9.70
N GLU A 241 -0.71 -11.18 10.66
CA GLU A 241 -1.33 -12.31 11.38
C GLU A 241 -2.04 -13.27 10.41
N LEU A 242 -2.86 -12.74 9.50
CA LEU A 242 -3.58 -13.55 8.52
C LEU A 242 -2.63 -14.20 7.52
N LEU A 243 -1.57 -13.51 7.09
CA LEU A 243 -0.55 -14.10 6.23
C LEU A 243 0.16 -15.28 6.91
N GLU A 244 0.53 -15.13 8.19
CA GLU A 244 1.13 -16.20 8.98
C GLU A 244 0.18 -17.38 9.16
N ARG A 245 -1.10 -17.11 9.45
CA ARG A 245 -2.15 -18.13 9.53
C ARG A 245 -2.29 -18.91 8.22
N GLN A 246 -2.30 -18.21 7.08
CA GLN A 246 -2.33 -18.84 5.75
C GLN A 246 -1.09 -19.71 5.50
N TYR A 247 0.09 -19.25 5.91
CA TYR A 247 1.33 -20.00 5.76
C TYR A 247 1.37 -21.27 6.63
N ARG A 248 0.88 -21.20 7.88
CA ARG A 248 0.77 -22.37 8.78
C ARG A 248 -0.14 -23.48 8.24
N ALA A 249 -1.09 -23.14 7.36
CA ALA A 249 -1.94 -24.13 6.68
C ALA A 249 -1.15 -25.02 5.70
N VAL A 250 0.05 -24.61 5.32
CA VAL A 250 0.89 -25.29 4.32
C VAL A 250 1.78 -26.30 5.03
N LYS A 251 1.47 -27.60 4.89
CA LYS A 251 2.20 -28.66 5.60
C LYS A 251 3.68 -28.76 5.19
N ASN A 252 3.98 -28.59 3.91
CA ASN A 252 5.33 -28.70 3.34
C ASN A 252 5.51 -27.58 2.29
N PRO A 253 5.78 -26.34 2.70
CA PRO A 253 6.02 -25.27 1.75
C PRO A 253 7.30 -25.56 0.97
N ASP A 254 7.27 -25.34 -0.35
CA ASP A 254 8.49 -25.36 -1.14
C ASP A 254 9.34 -24.10 -0.91
N LYS A 255 10.60 -24.14 -1.34
CA LYS A 255 11.56 -23.03 -1.23
C LYS A 255 11.00 -21.68 -1.70
N ARG A 256 10.21 -21.65 -2.79
CA ARG A 256 9.64 -20.40 -3.33
C ARG A 256 8.53 -19.89 -2.42
N ARG A 257 7.66 -20.77 -1.94
CA ARG A 257 6.55 -20.41 -1.05
C ARG A 257 7.02 -19.92 0.31
N GLU A 258 8.09 -20.51 0.86
CA GLU A 258 8.73 -20.00 2.07
C GLU A 258 9.27 -18.58 1.87
N LEU A 259 9.92 -18.32 0.72
CA LEU A 259 10.45 -17.00 0.41
C LEU A 259 9.35 -15.95 0.27
N THR A 260 8.31 -16.25 -0.51
CA THR A 260 7.18 -15.33 -0.70
C THR A 260 6.53 -14.97 0.64
N PHE A 261 6.32 -15.95 1.53
CA PHE A 261 5.85 -15.67 2.87
C PHE A 261 6.80 -14.75 3.64
N ALA A 262 8.10 -15.07 3.66
CA ALA A 262 9.09 -14.31 4.42
C ALA A 262 9.20 -12.84 3.94
N GLU A 263 9.16 -12.62 2.63
CA GLU A 263 9.19 -11.29 2.02
C GLU A 263 7.95 -10.47 2.37
N ASP A 264 6.77 -11.03 2.15
CA ASP A 264 5.49 -10.36 2.40
C ASP A 264 5.30 -10.06 3.90
N TYR A 265 5.72 -10.98 4.76
CA TYR A 265 5.63 -10.85 6.21
C TYR A 265 6.60 -9.79 6.75
N SER A 266 7.85 -9.80 6.27
CA SER A 266 8.84 -8.77 6.60
C SER A 266 8.39 -7.39 6.13
N ALA A 267 7.77 -7.28 4.95
CA ALA A 267 7.27 -6.02 4.44
C ALA A 267 6.17 -5.45 5.35
N LYS A 268 5.12 -6.22 5.65
CA LYS A 268 3.98 -5.79 6.48
C LYS A 268 4.42 -5.32 7.86
N LEU A 269 5.24 -6.11 8.56
CA LEU A 269 5.73 -5.74 9.89
C LEU A 269 6.78 -4.62 9.86
N GLY A 270 7.54 -4.50 8.77
CA GLY A 270 8.45 -3.37 8.54
C GLY A 270 7.70 -2.03 8.42
N TYR A 271 6.56 -2.01 7.70
CA TYR A 271 5.71 -0.81 7.66
C TYR A 271 5.04 -0.51 8.99
N ALA A 272 4.59 -1.53 9.74
CA ALA A 272 4.05 -1.32 11.08
C ALA A 272 5.09 -0.63 11.99
N ASN A 273 6.35 -1.05 11.91
CA ASN A 273 7.45 -0.41 12.64
C ASN A 273 7.63 1.08 12.28
N GLU A 274 7.52 1.44 11.00
CA GLU A 274 7.65 2.83 10.58
C GLU A 274 6.55 3.75 11.15
N LEU A 275 5.36 3.20 11.42
CA LEU A 275 4.24 3.94 11.99
C LEU A 275 4.36 4.12 13.50
N ASN A 276 4.96 3.15 14.19
CA ASN A 276 5.10 3.15 15.65
C ASN A 276 6.55 2.83 16.06
N SER A 277 7.41 3.85 16.07
CA SER A 277 8.84 3.70 16.35
C SER A 277 9.18 3.32 17.81
N GLY A 278 8.20 3.25 18.72
CA GLY A 278 8.41 2.77 20.10
C GLY A 278 8.44 1.25 20.15
N ASP A 279 7.26 0.63 20.05
CA ASP A 279 7.09 -0.82 20.11
C ASP A 279 7.35 -1.53 18.76
N GLY A 280 7.42 -0.77 17.67
CA GLY A 280 7.54 -1.27 16.31
C GLY A 280 8.76 -2.12 16.03
N SER A 281 9.86 -1.89 16.74
CA SER A 281 11.10 -2.64 16.51
C SER A 281 10.95 -4.13 16.79
N ALA A 282 10.06 -4.50 17.73
CA ALA A 282 9.72 -5.89 18.00
C ALA A 282 9.00 -6.53 16.80
N TYR A 283 8.10 -5.80 16.14
CA TYR A 283 7.43 -6.26 14.92
C TYR A 283 8.41 -6.44 13.78
N ALA A 284 9.28 -5.46 13.51
CA ALA A 284 10.26 -5.58 12.44
C ALA A 284 11.24 -6.75 12.67
N ARG A 285 11.70 -6.97 13.92
CA ARG A 285 12.52 -8.15 14.28
C ARG A 285 11.77 -9.47 14.08
N ARG A 286 10.48 -9.53 14.43
CA ARG A 286 9.63 -10.70 14.12
C ARG A 286 9.49 -10.90 12.61
N GLY A 287 9.38 -9.81 11.84
CA GLY A 287 9.22 -9.83 10.38
C GLY A 287 10.45 -10.31 9.61
N VAL A 288 11.67 -9.95 10.05
CA VAL A 288 12.90 -10.35 9.34
C VAL A 288 13.30 -11.81 9.60
N LYS A 289 12.85 -12.39 10.72
CA LYS A 289 13.24 -13.75 11.15
C LYS A 289 12.97 -14.83 10.09
N PRO A 290 11.80 -14.89 9.41
CA PRO A 290 11.59 -15.85 8.33
C PRO A 290 12.57 -15.71 7.16
N LEU A 291 13.05 -14.50 6.85
CA LEU A 291 14.06 -14.30 5.80
C LEU A 291 15.43 -14.83 6.25
N GLU A 292 15.81 -14.63 7.51
CA GLU A 292 17.05 -15.21 8.06
C GLU A 292 17.00 -16.73 8.07
N GLU A 293 15.87 -17.30 8.48
CA GLU A 293 15.66 -18.75 8.46
C GLU A 293 15.70 -19.31 7.04
N TRP A 294 15.12 -18.60 6.07
CA TRP A 294 15.18 -18.97 4.66
C TRP A 294 16.62 -18.98 4.15
N LEU A 295 17.40 -17.92 4.43
CA LEU A 295 18.81 -17.84 4.07
C LEU A 295 19.60 -18.99 4.70
N SER A 296 19.42 -19.23 6.01
CA SER A 296 20.10 -20.33 6.70
C SER A 296 19.84 -21.70 6.07
N ARG A 297 18.68 -21.92 5.45
CA ARG A 297 18.34 -23.20 4.78
C ARG A 297 18.81 -23.25 3.34
N TYR A 298 18.69 -22.16 2.60
CA TYR A 298 18.75 -22.18 1.14
C TYR A 298 19.87 -21.37 0.52
N GLU A 299 20.64 -20.60 1.30
CA GLU A 299 21.68 -19.69 0.79
C GLU A 299 22.64 -20.40 -0.18
N SER A 300 23.20 -21.54 0.19
CA SER A 300 24.14 -22.31 -0.65
C SER A 300 23.54 -22.94 -1.91
N SER A 301 22.21 -22.98 -2.01
CA SER A 301 21.46 -23.56 -3.14
C SER A 301 20.78 -22.49 -4.00
N THR A 302 21.04 -21.22 -3.74
CA THR A 302 20.39 -20.08 -4.39
C THR A 302 21.41 -19.36 -5.26
N ASP A 303 21.02 -19.01 -6.48
CA ASP A 303 21.89 -18.25 -7.36
C ASP A 303 22.13 -16.83 -6.84
N GLU A 304 23.25 -16.23 -7.25
CA GLU A 304 23.67 -14.92 -6.75
C GLU A 304 22.64 -13.81 -7.05
N ARG A 305 21.91 -13.87 -8.17
CA ARG A 305 20.91 -12.85 -8.50
C ARG A 305 19.72 -12.88 -7.55
N ALA A 306 19.24 -14.08 -7.20
CA ALA A 306 18.23 -14.22 -6.15
C ALA A 306 18.78 -13.82 -4.78
N LEU A 307 20.01 -14.21 -4.42
CA LEU A 307 20.63 -13.80 -3.16
C LEU A 307 20.79 -12.28 -3.04
N GLN A 308 21.16 -11.58 -4.12
CA GLN A 308 21.24 -10.12 -4.16
C GLN A 308 19.93 -9.48 -3.67
N TYR A 309 18.80 -9.94 -4.20
CA TYR A 309 17.48 -9.44 -3.84
C TYR A 309 17.15 -9.72 -2.37
N ILE A 310 17.40 -10.95 -1.91
CA ILE A 310 17.05 -11.41 -0.55
C ILE A 310 17.91 -10.71 0.51
N TYR A 311 19.22 -10.60 0.29
CA TYR A 311 20.10 -9.80 1.14
C TYR A 311 19.65 -8.34 1.20
N GLY A 312 19.17 -7.78 0.09
CA GLY A 312 18.67 -6.42 0.06
C GLY A 312 17.44 -6.23 0.95
N LYS A 313 16.56 -7.25 1.02
CA LYS A 313 15.40 -7.25 1.92
C LYS A 313 15.80 -7.35 3.38
N VAL A 314 16.72 -8.27 3.72
CA VAL A 314 17.20 -8.44 5.09
C VAL A 314 17.96 -7.21 5.57
N GLY A 315 18.85 -6.66 4.74
CA GLY A 315 19.57 -5.43 5.00
C GLY A 315 18.62 -4.25 5.25
N ALA A 316 17.64 -4.04 4.36
CA ALA A 316 16.63 -3.00 4.53
C ALA A 316 15.73 -3.19 5.77
N ALA A 317 15.47 -4.43 6.20
CA ALA A 317 14.73 -4.69 7.42
C ALA A 317 15.55 -4.33 8.67
N TYR A 318 16.82 -4.75 8.72
CA TYR A 318 17.72 -4.38 9.81
C TYR A 318 18.02 -2.88 9.86
N GLY A 319 18.20 -2.22 8.71
CA GLY A 319 18.40 -0.77 8.65
C GLY A 319 17.21 -0.01 9.27
N ARG A 320 15.98 -0.49 9.06
CA ARG A 320 14.77 0.08 9.70
C ARG A 320 14.70 -0.16 11.20
N ILE A 321 15.08 -1.35 11.66
CA ILE A 321 15.16 -1.66 13.10
C ILE A 321 16.22 -0.77 13.76
N ALA A 322 17.40 -0.68 13.14
CA ALA A 322 18.54 0.05 13.66
C ALA A 322 18.28 1.57 13.67
N SER A 323 17.67 2.14 12.63
CA SER A 323 17.33 3.58 12.61
C SER A 323 16.33 3.98 13.69
N THR A 324 15.52 3.03 14.15
CA THR A 324 14.50 3.24 15.18
C THR A 324 15.08 3.05 16.58
N THR A 325 15.94 2.04 16.75
CA THR A 325 16.41 1.60 18.08
C THR A 325 17.81 2.09 18.44
N GLU A 326 18.56 2.61 17.45
CA GLU A 326 19.96 3.00 17.57
C GLU A 326 20.86 1.86 18.12
N GLN A 327 20.45 0.60 17.92
CA GLN A 327 21.21 -0.55 18.37
C GLN A 327 22.30 -0.91 17.35
N ARG A 328 23.55 -0.84 17.81
CA ARG A 328 24.75 -1.14 17.01
C ARG A 328 24.71 -2.51 16.35
N ALA A 329 24.26 -3.55 17.07
CA ALA A 329 24.18 -4.90 16.53
C ALA A 329 23.24 -5.01 15.32
N ASP A 330 22.12 -4.28 15.32
CA ASP A 330 21.19 -4.25 14.18
C ASP A 330 21.78 -3.42 13.02
N ALA A 331 22.46 -2.31 13.31
CA ALA A 331 23.16 -1.50 12.29
C ALA A 331 24.26 -2.31 11.59
N GLU A 332 25.08 -3.05 12.34
CA GLU A 332 26.13 -3.92 11.80
C GLU A 332 25.55 -5.02 10.89
N LYS A 333 24.39 -5.60 11.24
CA LYS A 333 23.68 -6.54 10.37
C LYS A 333 23.17 -5.88 9.09
N ALA A 334 22.62 -4.67 9.18
CA ALA A 334 22.15 -3.91 8.03
C ALA A 334 23.29 -3.67 7.03
N VAL A 335 24.42 -3.13 7.52
CA VAL A 335 25.65 -2.93 6.75
C VAL A 335 26.14 -4.24 6.13
N LYS A 336 26.22 -5.33 6.91
CA LYS A 336 26.65 -6.64 6.40
C LYS A 336 25.82 -7.07 5.19
N PHE A 337 24.51 -7.11 5.31
CA PHE A 337 23.65 -7.62 4.24
C PHE A 337 23.58 -6.68 3.03
N ASN A 338 23.49 -5.36 3.25
CA ASN A 338 23.51 -4.41 2.14
C ASN A 338 24.88 -4.33 1.45
N THR A 339 25.98 -4.66 2.13
CA THR A 339 27.30 -4.83 1.50
C THR A 339 27.32 -6.06 0.59
N LEU A 340 26.78 -7.20 1.05
CA LEU A 340 26.64 -8.40 0.21
C LEU A 340 25.78 -8.11 -1.04
N THR A 341 24.67 -7.39 -0.89
CA THR A 341 23.84 -6.94 -2.03
C THR A 341 24.63 -6.05 -2.97
N PHE A 342 25.37 -5.07 -2.45
CA PHE A 342 26.19 -4.15 -3.25
C PHE A 342 27.28 -4.89 -4.04
N ASP A 343 28.00 -5.81 -3.40
CA ASP A 343 29.09 -6.57 -4.02
C ASP A 343 28.59 -7.50 -5.12
N ILE A 344 27.47 -8.19 -4.89
CA ILE A 344 26.83 -9.00 -5.94
C ILE A 344 26.34 -8.11 -7.09
N ALA A 345 25.70 -6.97 -6.79
CA ALA A 345 25.23 -6.05 -7.82
C ALA A 345 26.38 -5.54 -8.69
N LYS A 346 27.52 -5.20 -8.08
CA LYS A 346 28.75 -4.79 -8.79
C LYS A 346 29.30 -5.90 -9.69
N LYS A 347 29.16 -7.16 -9.29
CA LYS A 347 29.61 -8.32 -10.06
C LYS A 347 28.67 -8.66 -11.23
N LEU A 348 27.36 -8.59 -11.01
CA LEU A 348 26.35 -9.10 -11.95
C LEU A 348 25.79 -8.06 -12.92
N ASN A 349 25.82 -6.77 -12.56
CA ASN A 349 25.22 -5.72 -13.37
C ASN A 349 26.32 -4.92 -14.10
N SER A 350 26.14 -4.74 -15.41
CA SER A 350 27.09 -3.97 -16.25
C SER A 350 27.27 -2.52 -15.78
N ASP A 351 26.18 -1.93 -15.27
CA ASP A 351 26.16 -0.54 -14.80
C ASP A 351 26.47 -0.43 -13.29
N GLY A 352 26.81 -1.56 -12.67
CA GLY A 352 27.08 -1.65 -11.24
C GLY A 352 25.83 -1.68 -10.36
N PRO A 353 25.98 -1.36 -9.06
CA PRO A 353 24.87 -1.31 -8.12
C PRO A 353 23.83 -0.25 -8.48
N SER A 354 22.55 -0.56 -8.30
CA SER A 354 21.48 0.43 -8.48
C SER A 354 21.55 1.55 -7.45
N TRP A 355 20.97 2.70 -7.76
CA TRP A 355 20.87 3.82 -6.81
C TRP A 355 20.23 3.37 -5.48
N GLY A 356 19.22 2.49 -5.53
CA GLY A 356 18.54 1.99 -4.32
C GLY A 356 19.45 1.14 -3.44
N THR A 357 20.30 0.32 -4.05
CA THR A 357 21.29 -0.50 -3.33
C THR A 357 22.33 0.40 -2.63
N MET A 358 22.85 1.38 -3.37
CA MET A 358 23.80 2.35 -2.83
C MET A 358 23.19 3.20 -1.71
N ALA A 359 21.94 3.62 -1.86
CA ALA A 359 21.24 4.44 -0.90
C ALA A 359 20.97 3.71 0.43
N ASN A 360 20.61 2.42 0.37
CA ASN A 360 20.41 1.62 1.58
C ASN A 360 21.73 1.38 2.31
N LEU A 361 22.79 1.00 1.59
CA LEU A 361 24.11 0.86 2.20
C LEU A 361 24.62 2.19 2.79
N GLY A 362 24.38 3.31 2.10
CA GLY A 362 24.72 4.64 2.58
C GLY A 362 23.98 5.03 3.85
N ASP A 363 22.69 4.67 3.98
CA ASP A 363 21.93 4.92 5.21
C ASP A 363 22.46 4.12 6.40
N ASP A 364 22.81 2.85 6.18
CA ASP A 364 23.32 1.99 7.26
C ASP A 364 24.73 2.40 7.70
N ILE A 365 25.59 2.78 6.75
CA ILE A 365 26.93 3.32 7.06
C ILE A 365 26.81 4.66 7.78
N LEU A 366 25.87 5.53 7.38
CA LEU A 366 25.61 6.77 8.09
C LEU A 366 25.20 6.50 9.54
N LEU A 367 24.32 5.52 9.76
CA LEU A 367 23.89 5.15 11.11
C LEU A 367 25.06 4.63 11.96
N VAL A 368 25.93 3.78 11.41
CA VAL A 368 27.14 3.34 12.12
C VAL A 368 28.06 4.52 12.41
N ALA A 369 28.24 5.45 11.45
CA ALA A 369 29.05 6.65 11.63
C ALA A 369 28.53 7.55 12.77
N GLU A 370 27.21 7.64 12.92
CA GLU A 370 26.54 8.37 14.00
C GLU A 370 26.77 7.72 15.37
N LEU A 371 26.82 6.38 15.42
CA LEU A 371 27.07 5.62 16.65
C LEU A 371 28.53 5.63 17.06
N ASP A 372 29.44 5.49 16.10
CA ASP A 372 30.88 5.32 16.35
C ASP A 372 31.65 6.65 16.29
N GLY A 373 31.08 7.69 15.67
CA GLY A 373 31.70 9.01 15.53
C GLY A 373 32.90 9.03 14.57
N GLN A 374 32.99 8.09 13.64
CA GLN A 374 34.13 7.98 12.72
C GLN A 374 33.90 8.78 11.43
N GLU A 375 34.80 9.73 11.15
CA GLU A 375 34.70 10.58 9.96
C GLU A 375 34.78 9.78 8.64
N SER A 376 35.58 8.72 8.59
CA SER A 376 35.71 7.88 7.40
C SER A 376 34.38 7.27 6.97
N GLU A 377 33.53 6.90 7.92
CA GLU A 377 32.22 6.30 7.66
C GLU A 377 31.23 7.37 7.16
N PHE A 378 31.23 8.58 7.74
CA PHE A 378 30.47 9.71 7.21
C PHE A 378 30.84 10.03 5.76
N ARG A 379 32.14 10.04 5.43
CA ARG A 379 32.63 10.27 4.07
C ARG A 379 32.18 9.17 3.12
N GLN A 380 32.18 7.92 3.57
CA GLN A 380 31.73 6.78 2.78
C GLN A 380 30.23 6.83 2.51
N ALA A 381 29.40 7.10 3.52
CA ALA A 381 27.96 7.31 3.35
C ALA A 381 27.65 8.44 2.38
N LEU A 382 28.31 9.59 2.55
CA LEU A 382 28.15 10.73 1.64
C LEU A 382 28.50 10.37 0.20
N LYS A 383 29.59 9.63 -0.01
CA LYS A 383 29.99 9.17 -1.35
C LYS A 383 28.90 8.29 -1.97
N LEU A 384 28.38 7.31 -1.22
CA LEU A 384 27.33 6.41 -1.72
C LEU A 384 26.06 7.16 -2.10
N HIS A 385 25.61 8.11 -1.27
CA HIS A 385 24.42 8.90 -1.59
C HIS A 385 24.64 9.86 -2.76
N ARG A 386 25.86 10.37 -2.96
CA ARG A 386 26.22 11.16 -4.16
C ARG A 386 26.19 10.32 -5.43
N ASP A 387 26.85 9.17 -5.42
CA ASP A 387 26.87 8.27 -6.57
C ASP A 387 25.44 7.82 -6.93
N ALA A 388 24.63 7.48 -5.92
CA ALA A 388 23.22 7.13 -6.10
C ALA A 388 22.39 8.30 -6.68
N TYR A 389 22.61 9.51 -6.17
CA TYR A 389 21.94 10.71 -6.67
C TYR A 389 22.27 10.97 -8.15
N GLU A 390 23.54 10.84 -8.55
CA GLU A 390 23.96 10.98 -9.95
C GLU A 390 23.28 9.96 -10.88
N ILE A 391 23.07 8.73 -10.42
CA ILE A 391 22.33 7.71 -11.17
C ILE A 391 20.87 8.17 -11.35
N THR A 392 20.20 8.62 -10.28
CA THR A 392 18.80 9.07 -10.39
C THR A 392 18.60 10.27 -11.32
N GLN A 393 19.60 11.16 -11.40
CA GLN A 393 19.60 12.27 -12.34
C GLN A 393 19.70 11.80 -13.80
N LYS A 394 20.44 10.72 -14.07
CA LYS A 394 20.54 10.12 -15.41
C LYS A 394 19.26 9.36 -15.79
N GLU A 395 18.61 8.72 -14.82
CA GLU A 395 17.33 8.02 -15.04
C GLU A 395 16.16 8.97 -15.29
N ASN A 396 16.30 10.26 -14.96
CA ASN A 396 15.25 11.29 -15.10
C ASN A 396 13.93 10.92 -14.39
N SER A 397 14.03 10.15 -13.30
CA SER A 397 12.90 9.78 -12.44
C SER A 397 12.71 10.85 -11.37
N LYS A 398 11.56 11.52 -11.37
CA LYS A 398 11.24 12.58 -10.40
C LYS A 398 11.15 12.02 -8.99
N GLU A 399 10.53 10.86 -8.83
CA GLU A 399 10.36 10.16 -7.57
C GLU A 399 11.71 9.68 -7.01
N SER A 400 12.52 9.01 -7.83
CA SER A 400 13.83 8.51 -7.41
C SER A 400 14.76 9.67 -7.03
N SER A 401 14.77 10.74 -7.83
CA SER A 401 15.58 11.93 -7.56
C SER A 401 15.14 12.64 -6.28
N ALA A 402 13.83 12.73 -6.02
CA ALA A 402 13.33 13.32 -4.79
C ALA A 402 13.69 12.50 -3.55
N TYR A 403 13.60 11.18 -3.65
CA TYR A 403 14.02 10.29 -2.58
C TYR A 403 15.53 10.40 -2.30
N MET A 404 16.36 10.45 -3.35
CA MET A 404 17.80 10.63 -3.19
C MET A 404 18.20 12.01 -2.66
N ASN A 405 17.50 13.07 -3.08
CA ASN A 405 17.67 14.40 -2.51
C ASN A 405 17.40 14.43 -1.01
N MET A 406 16.33 13.76 -0.54
CA MET A 406 16.03 13.65 0.88
C MET A 406 17.15 12.93 1.63
N LYS A 407 17.60 11.77 1.13
CA LYS A 407 18.69 11.00 1.76
C LYS A 407 20.00 11.78 1.79
N LEU A 408 20.39 12.38 0.68
CA LEU A 408 21.61 13.19 0.60
C LEU A 408 21.54 14.41 1.53
N ALA A 409 20.39 15.08 1.61
CA ALA A 409 20.19 16.18 2.55
C ALA A 409 20.37 15.74 4.00
N ARG A 410 19.80 14.58 4.36
CA ARG A 410 19.97 13.97 5.67
C ARG A 410 21.45 13.68 5.96
N THR A 411 22.16 13.02 5.05
CA THR A 411 23.58 12.69 5.23
C THR A 411 24.45 13.93 5.40
N LEU A 412 24.25 14.96 4.59
CA LEU A 412 24.96 16.23 4.70
C LEU A 412 24.70 16.92 6.05
N GLN A 413 23.44 16.95 6.49
CA GLN A 413 23.08 17.56 7.76
C GLN A 413 23.67 16.78 8.94
N HIS A 414 23.60 15.45 8.93
CA HIS A 414 24.11 14.62 10.03
C HIS A 414 25.65 14.65 10.10
N TYR A 415 26.33 14.65 8.95
CA TYR A 415 27.79 14.81 8.90
C TYR A 415 28.21 16.21 9.39
N ALA A 416 27.48 17.27 9.04
CA ALA A 416 27.74 18.60 9.58
C ALA A 416 27.50 18.71 11.10
N LYS A 417 26.51 17.97 11.61
CA LYS A 417 26.17 17.90 13.03
C LYS A 417 27.26 17.20 13.85
N ALA A 418 27.95 16.21 13.26
CA ALA A 418 28.98 15.46 13.95
C ALA A 418 30.08 16.39 14.48
N GLU A 419 30.47 16.19 15.74
CA GLU A 419 31.51 16.96 16.41
C GLU A 419 32.91 16.46 16.03
N LEU A 420 33.18 16.47 14.72
CA LEU A 420 34.45 16.01 14.15
C LEU A 420 35.45 17.18 14.08
N PRO A 421 36.64 17.04 14.69
CA PRO A 421 37.62 18.13 14.79
C PRO A 421 38.26 18.48 13.44
N GLU A 422 38.30 17.55 12.48
CA GLU A 422 38.92 17.75 11.17
C GLU A 422 37.99 18.47 10.17
N VAL A 423 36.68 18.55 10.47
CA VAL A 423 35.70 19.20 9.60
C VAL A 423 35.61 20.69 9.93
N ALA A 424 36.18 21.53 9.08
CA ALA A 424 36.20 22.97 9.27
C ALA A 424 34.78 23.57 9.27
N ALA A 425 34.58 24.65 10.03
CA ALA A 425 33.28 25.34 10.10
C ALA A 425 32.77 25.81 8.72
N THR A 426 33.66 26.16 7.79
CA THR A 426 33.30 26.49 6.40
C THR A 426 32.71 25.30 5.65
N GLN A 427 33.27 24.10 5.83
CA GLN A 427 32.74 22.86 5.23
C GLN A 427 31.39 22.51 5.84
N LYS A 428 31.24 22.61 7.17
CA LYS A 428 29.95 22.40 7.84
C LYS A 428 28.87 23.33 7.29
N ILE A 429 29.18 24.62 7.14
CA ILE A 429 28.25 25.60 6.55
C ILE A 429 27.83 25.20 5.14
N ALA A 430 28.78 24.83 4.27
CA ALA A 430 28.47 24.42 2.90
C ALA A 430 27.57 23.18 2.84
N MET A 431 27.85 22.16 3.67
CA MET A 431 27.01 20.96 3.77
C MET A 431 25.59 21.30 4.23
N LEU A 432 25.43 22.19 5.21
CA LEU A 432 24.12 22.61 5.72
C LEU A 432 23.32 23.42 4.69
N GLU A 433 23.97 24.35 3.98
CA GLU A 433 23.33 25.13 2.92
C GLU A 433 22.83 24.25 1.77
N GLU A 434 23.62 23.24 1.42
CA GLU A 434 23.21 22.26 0.43
C GLU A 434 22.08 21.36 0.93
N ALA A 435 22.17 20.85 2.16
CA ALA A 435 21.11 20.05 2.78
C ALA A 435 19.77 20.80 2.77
N ILE A 436 19.77 22.08 3.15
CA ILE A 436 18.59 22.95 3.12
C ILE A 436 18.05 23.09 1.69
N THR A 437 18.92 23.27 0.70
CA THR A 437 18.51 23.44 -0.70
C THR A 437 17.83 22.18 -1.23
N LEU A 438 18.45 21.01 -1.01
CA LEU A 438 17.92 19.71 -1.41
C LEU A 438 16.57 19.43 -0.73
N ALA A 439 16.50 19.59 0.59
CA ALA A 439 15.29 19.34 1.37
C ALA A 439 14.13 20.29 1.00
N LYS A 440 14.41 21.59 0.77
CA LYS A 440 13.40 22.54 0.27
C LYS A 440 12.88 22.16 -1.13
N GLY A 441 13.76 21.67 -2.00
CA GLY A 441 13.40 21.29 -3.36
C GLY A 441 12.42 20.12 -3.44
N VAL A 442 12.50 19.18 -2.50
CA VAL A 442 11.65 17.97 -2.51
C VAL A 442 10.39 18.06 -1.68
N ARG A 443 10.36 18.96 -0.68
CA ARG A 443 9.22 19.11 0.23
C ARG A 443 7.86 19.21 -0.50
N PRO A 444 7.69 20.00 -1.57
CA PRO A 444 6.40 20.10 -2.27
C PRO A 444 5.94 18.77 -2.88
N LEU A 445 6.86 17.90 -3.29
CA LEU A 445 6.50 16.58 -3.82
C LEU A 445 5.99 15.66 -2.72
N PHE A 446 6.61 15.66 -1.54
CA PHE A 446 6.14 14.84 -0.41
C PHE A 446 4.83 15.35 0.17
N GLU A 447 4.63 16.67 0.19
CA GLU A 447 3.33 17.30 0.48
C GLU A 447 2.25 16.85 -0.53
N GLN A 448 2.57 16.84 -1.83
CA GLN A 448 1.64 16.43 -2.88
C GLN A 448 1.33 14.93 -2.86
N THR A 449 2.32 14.08 -2.62
CA THR A 449 2.16 12.62 -2.63
C THR A 449 1.57 12.05 -1.34
N GLY A 450 1.49 12.85 -0.27
CA GLY A 450 0.94 12.42 1.02
C GLY A 450 1.86 11.48 1.81
N THR A 451 3.14 11.41 1.48
CA THR A 451 4.13 10.54 2.13
C THR A 451 4.58 11.13 3.47
N LYS A 452 3.75 11.01 4.51
CA LYS A 452 3.96 11.60 5.84
C LYS A 452 5.33 11.31 6.44
N SER A 453 5.83 10.08 6.32
CA SER A 453 7.14 9.69 6.86
C SER A 453 8.29 10.46 6.20
N TYR A 454 8.27 10.58 4.86
CA TYR A 454 9.31 11.31 4.11
C TYR A 454 9.21 12.83 4.31
N LEU A 455 7.99 13.34 4.42
CA LEU A 455 7.76 14.73 4.79
C LEU A 455 8.35 15.03 6.17
N LYS A 456 8.08 14.19 7.17
CA LYS A 456 8.63 14.34 8.54
C LYS A 456 10.15 14.33 8.55
N ILE A 457 10.79 13.41 7.82
CA ILE A 457 12.27 13.37 7.69
C ILE A 457 12.77 14.68 7.07
N THR A 458 12.15 15.12 5.97
CA THR A 458 12.53 16.34 5.25
C THR A 458 12.38 17.59 6.13
N GLU A 459 11.30 17.67 6.90
CA GLU A 459 11.05 18.77 7.85
C GLU A 459 12.05 18.77 9.00
N SER A 460 12.40 17.59 9.54
CA SER A 460 13.43 17.46 10.57
C SER A 460 14.79 17.95 10.06
N VAL A 461 15.21 17.50 8.87
CA VAL A 461 16.46 17.94 8.24
C VAL A 461 16.47 19.46 8.04
N LEU A 462 15.36 20.05 7.57
CA LEU A 462 15.25 21.49 7.40
C LEU A 462 15.38 22.22 8.73
N SER A 463 14.64 21.79 9.76
CA SER A 463 14.68 22.39 11.09
C SER A 463 16.10 22.36 11.66
N ASP A 464 16.70 21.17 11.68
CA ASP A 464 18.00 20.93 12.31
C ASP A 464 19.12 21.62 11.54
N ALA A 465 19.10 21.59 10.21
CA ALA A 465 20.13 22.25 9.41
C ALA A 465 20.09 23.77 9.57
N ASN A 466 18.90 24.39 9.62
CA ASN A 466 18.77 25.83 9.87
C ASN A 466 19.29 26.21 11.27
N ALA A 467 18.94 25.42 12.30
CA ALA A 467 19.40 25.67 13.66
C ALA A 467 20.93 25.59 13.77
N GLN A 468 21.55 24.57 13.17
CA GLN A 468 23.01 24.41 13.12
C GLN A 468 23.70 25.55 12.38
N LEU A 469 23.13 25.98 11.25
CA LEU A 469 23.68 27.05 10.43
C LEU A 469 23.67 28.39 11.17
N ILE A 470 22.60 28.70 11.91
CA ILE A 470 22.51 29.90 12.76
C ILE A 470 23.61 29.87 13.83
N LYS A 471 23.76 28.75 14.54
CA LYS A 471 24.79 28.59 15.59
C LYS A 471 26.20 28.80 15.05
N LEU A 472 26.54 28.18 13.91
CA LEU A 472 27.87 28.29 13.29
C LEU A 472 28.19 29.69 12.77
N ARG A 473 27.18 30.44 12.31
CA ARG A 473 27.37 31.83 11.85
C ARG A 473 27.55 32.78 13.04
N GLN A 474 26.82 32.58 14.13
CA GLN A 474 26.98 33.36 15.36
C GLN A 474 28.36 33.16 15.98
N SER A 475 28.88 31.93 16.01
CA SER A 475 30.21 31.64 16.56
C SER A 475 31.37 32.17 15.70
N LYS A 476 31.12 32.60 14.46
CA LYS A 476 32.12 33.28 13.60
C LYS A 476 32.11 34.80 13.73
N SER A 477 31.04 35.37 14.29
CA SER A 477 30.88 36.82 14.49
C SER A 477 31.37 37.29 15.88
N GLN A 478 31.73 36.34 16.74
CA GLN A 478 32.47 36.53 17.99
C GLN A 478 33.93 36.22 17.74
#